data_AF-A0A183EJ98-F1
#
_entry.id   AF-A0A183EJ98-F1
#
_cell.length_a   1.000
_cell.length_b   1.000
_cell.length_c   1.000
_cell.angle_alpha   90.00
_cell.angle_beta   90.00
_cell.angle_gamma   90.00
#
_symmetry.space_group_name_H-M   'P 1'
#
loop_
_entity.id
_entity.type
_entity.pdbx_description
1 polymer ?
#
loop_
_entity_poly.entity_id
_entity_poly.type
_entity_poly.pdbx_seq_one_letter_code
_entity_poly.pdbx_strand_id
1 'polypeptide(L)'
;LNMNLLKNHPKVRIGNLGLFEQKMKQFMGSGPDNFMVVADFDYTLTASVTDTGQPCDITYGAFVRAAIKKSPHYRQLFRDLNDKFAPIEANFSLGDKERSAAMQDWFVRIDFLEQYDTGIQLHHPGHPF
;
A
#
# COMPACT_ATOMS: atom_id res chain seq x y z
N LEU A 1 18.55 -12.60 -19.65
CA LEU A 1 17.92 -11.27 -19.54
C LEU A 1 18.70 -10.26 -20.38
N ASN A 2 18.09 -9.53 -21.31
CA ASN A 2 18.82 -8.55 -22.12
C ASN A 2 18.91 -7.22 -21.35
N MET A 3 20.06 -6.95 -20.74
CA MET A 3 20.29 -5.73 -19.97
C MET A 3 20.12 -4.45 -20.79
N ASN A 4 20.33 -4.52 -22.11
CA ASN A 4 20.13 -3.36 -22.99
C ASN A 4 18.65 -3.00 -23.14
N LEU A 5 17.74 -3.98 -23.05
CA LEU A 5 16.30 -3.74 -23.11
C LEU A 5 15.83 -2.94 -21.88
N LEU A 6 16.27 -3.33 -20.68
CA LEU A 6 15.89 -2.65 -19.44
C LEU A 6 16.47 -1.23 -19.35
N LYS A 7 17.74 -1.05 -19.72
CA LYS A 7 18.40 0.27 -19.67
C LYS A 7 17.75 1.29 -20.60
N ASN A 8 17.26 0.85 -21.76
CA ASN A 8 16.73 1.74 -22.79
C ASN A 8 15.20 1.92 -22.70
N HIS A 9 14.53 1.27 -21.76
CA HIS A 9 13.09 1.38 -21.64
C HIS A 9 12.69 2.75 -21.07
N PRO A 10 11.77 3.51 -21.70
CA PRO A 10 11.47 4.90 -21.35
C PRO A 10 10.88 5.08 -19.94
N LYS A 11 10.31 4.02 -19.35
CA LYS A 11 9.79 4.02 -17.97
C LYS A 11 10.79 3.55 -16.91
N VAL A 12 11.99 3.11 -17.30
CA VAL A 12 13.00 2.62 -16.36
C VAL A 12 13.94 3.76 -15.98
N ARG A 13 14.21 3.89 -14.68
CA ARG A 13 15.18 4.85 -14.12
C ARG A 13 16.09 4.08 -13.17
N ILE A 14 17.41 4.16 -13.38
CA ILE A 14 18.42 3.44 -12.58
C ILE A 14 19.37 4.49 -11.99
N GLY A 15 19.35 4.65 -10.66
CA GLY A 15 20.19 5.64 -9.99
C GLY A 15 21.69 5.31 -10.02
N ASN A 16 22.05 4.03 -9.91
CA ASN A 16 23.45 3.57 -10.03
C ASN A 16 23.50 2.30 -10.89
N LEU A 17 23.99 2.46 -12.12
CA LEU A 17 24.03 1.38 -13.10
C LEU A 17 25.03 0.27 -12.72
N GLY A 18 26.21 0.62 -12.20
CA GLY A 18 27.24 -0.36 -11.83
C GLY A 18 26.79 -1.28 -10.71
N LEU A 19 26.19 -0.73 -9.65
CA LEU A 19 25.63 -1.51 -8.54
C LEU A 19 24.46 -2.38 -8.99
N PHE A 20 23.61 -1.88 -9.88
CA PHE A 20 22.53 -2.66 -10.48
C PHE A 20 23.07 -3.88 -11.23
N GLU A 21 24.05 -3.69 -12.11
CA GLU A 21 24.67 -4.80 -12.86
C GLU A 21 25.34 -5.83 -11.95
N GLN A 22 26.00 -5.39 -10.88
CA GLN A 22 26.60 -6.29 -9.89
C GLN A 22 25.53 -7.16 -9.21
N LYS A 23 24.44 -6.56 -8.72
CA LYS A 23 23.33 -7.29 -8.10
C LYS A 23 22.67 -8.28 -9.07
N MET A 24 22.47 -7.88 -10.33
CA MET A 24 21.90 -8.76 -11.35
C MET A 24 22.79 -9.98 -11.63
N LYS A 25 24.12 -9.79 -11.71
CA LYS A 25 25.07 -10.92 -11.86
C LYS A 25 24.99 -11.87 -10.68
N GLN A 26 24.89 -11.34 -9.46
CA GLN A 26 24.73 -12.15 -8.25
C GLN A 26 23.45 -12.99 -8.29
N PHE A 27 22.29 -12.39 -8.59
CA PHE A 27 21.04 -13.13 -8.69
C PHE A 27 21.07 -14.24 -9.76
N MET A 28 21.66 -13.95 -10.93
CA MET A 28 21.77 -14.96 -11.99
C MET A 28 22.76 -16.08 -11.63
N GLY A 29 23.83 -15.77 -10.89
CA GLY A 29 24.85 -16.74 -10.51
C GLY A 29 24.45 -17.66 -9.36
N SER A 30 23.64 -17.18 -8.41
CA SER A 30 23.21 -17.96 -7.24
C SER A 30 22.16 -19.03 -7.54
N GLY A 31 21.48 -18.95 -8.70
CA GLY A 31 20.43 -19.90 -9.08
C GLY A 31 19.08 -19.69 -8.37
N PRO A 32 18.02 -20.37 -8.85
CA PRO A 32 16.65 -20.14 -8.40
C PRO A 32 16.40 -20.57 -6.95
N ASP A 33 17.09 -21.59 -6.45
CA ASP A 33 16.94 -22.08 -5.07
C ASP A 33 17.37 -21.03 -4.03
N ASN A 34 18.14 -20.03 -4.45
CA ASN A 34 18.61 -18.92 -3.63
C ASN A 34 17.87 -17.60 -3.95
N PHE A 35 16.75 -17.67 -4.65
CA PHE A 35 15.97 -16.51 -5.08
C PHE A 35 14.60 -16.48 -4.40
N MET A 36 14.28 -15.34 -3.78
CA MET A 36 12.99 -15.08 -3.16
C MET A 36 12.44 -13.74 -3.65
N VAL A 37 11.16 -13.70 -3.98
CA VAL A 37 10.44 -12.47 -4.31
C VAL A 37 9.64 -12.02 -3.09
N VAL A 38 9.88 -10.79 -2.65
CA VAL A 38 9.02 -10.08 -1.71
C VAL A 38 8.48 -8.88 -2.46
N ALA A 39 7.16 -8.81 -2.63
CA ALA A 39 6.50 -7.77 -3.39
C ALA A 39 5.37 -7.17 -2.57
N ASP A 40 5.20 -5.86 -2.68
CA ASP A 40 3.98 -5.18 -2.27
C ASP A 40 2.82 -5.56 -3.20
N PHE A 41 1.58 -5.35 -2.78
CA PHE A 41 0.39 -5.74 -3.52
C PHE A 41 -0.22 -4.57 -4.28
N ASP A 42 -0.70 -3.56 -3.56
CA ASP A 42 -1.44 -2.43 -4.13
C ASP A 42 -0.52 -1.58 -5.03
N TYR A 43 -0.94 -1.37 -6.27
CA TYR A 43 -0.21 -0.63 -7.30
C TYR A 43 1.18 -1.21 -7.70
N THR A 44 1.54 -2.37 -7.14
CA THR A 44 2.75 -3.13 -7.51
C THR A 44 2.36 -4.39 -8.28
N LEU A 45 1.52 -5.25 -7.70
CA LEU A 45 0.94 -6.40 -8.38
C LEU A 45 -0.42 -6.07 -9.01
N THR A 46 -1.15 -5.11 -8.42
CA THR A 46 -2.36 -4.54 -9.02
C THR A 46 -2.04 -3.33 -9.89
N ALA A 47 -2.85 -3.08 -10.92
CA ALA A 47 -2.69 -1.91 -11.77
C ALA A 47 -3.02 -0.63 -10.97
N SER A 48 -2.27 0.46 -11.20
CA SER A 48 -2.56 1.77 -10.59
C SER A 48 -3.59 2.59 -11.35
N VAL A 49 -3.76 2.31 -12.64
CA VAL A 49 -4.73 2.96 -13.50
C VAL A 49 -5.46 1.91 -14.34
N THR A 50 -6.74 2.16 -14.60
CA THR A 50 -7.55 1.37 -15.54
C THR A 50 -7.11 1.65 -16.98
N ASP A 51 -7.60 0.84 -17.91
CA ASP A 51 -7.42 1.07 -19.35
C ASP A 51 -8.03 2.41 -19.83
N THR A 52 -8.97 2.96 -19.05
CA THR A 52 -9.59 4.28 -19.29
C THR A 52 -8.85 5.43 -18.60
N GLY A 53 -7.71 5.16 -17.95
CA GLY A 53 -6.88 6.15 -17.27
C GLY A 53 -7.42 6.62 -15.91
N GLN A 54 -8.42 5.94 -15.34
CA GLN A 54 -8.92 6.24 -14.00
C GLN A 54 -8.07 5.53 -12.94
N PRO A 55 -7.90 6.10 -11.74
CA PRO A 55 -7.24 5.39 -10.63
C PRO A 55 -7.95 4.08 -10.33
N CYS A 56 -7.17 3.00 -10.21
CA CYS A 56 -7.68 1.74 -9.70
C CYS A 56 -7.85 1.80 -8.18
N ASP A 57 -8.62 0.87 -7.64
CA ASP A 57 -8.75 0.75 -6.21
C ASP A 57 -7.60 -0.03 -5.59
N ILE A 58 -7.22 0.40 -4.40
CA ILE A 58 -6.41 -0.40 -3.48
C ILE A 58 -7.30 -1.34 -2.66
N THR A 59 -6.69 -2.30 -1.97
CA THR A 59 -7.35 -3.26 -1.08
C THR A 59 -8.29 -2.58 -0.09
N TYR A 60 -7.84 -1.46 0.51
CA TYR A 60 -8.68 -0.63 1.39
C TYR A 60 -9.94 -0.12 0.69
N GLY A 61 -9.84 0.40 -0.53
CA GLY A 61 -10.98 0.92 -1.29
C GLY A 61 -12.00 -0.18 -1.63
N ALA A 62 -11.52 -1.37 -1.98
CA ALA A 62 -12.37 -2.53 -2.21
C ALA A 62 -13.18 -2.91 -0.96
N PHE A 63 -12.53 -2.93 0.21
CA PHE A 63 -13.18 -3.17 1.50
C PHE A 63 -14.21 -2.09 1.84
N VAL A 64 -13.84 -0.81 1.75
CA VAL A 64 -14.73 0.32 2.05
C VAL A 64 -16.00 0.28 1.21
N ARG A 65 -15.90 -0.03 -0.09
CA ARG A 65 -17.09 -0.17 -0.94
C ARG A 65 -18.00 -1.30 -0.49
N ALA A 66 -17.43 -2.45 -0.13
CA ALA A 66 -18.20 -3.58 0.37
C ALA A 66 -18.93 -3.21 1.68
N ALA A 67 -18.23 -2.57 2.62
CA ALA A 67 -18.80 -2.10 3.88
C ALA A 67 -19.95 -1.09 3.66
N ILE A 68 -19.75 -0.09 2.80
CA ILE A 68 -20.79 0.90 2.46
C ILE A 68 -22.00 0.25 1.78
N LYS A 69 -21.77 -0.75 0.92
CA LYS A 69 -22.85 -1.51 0.27
C LYS A 69 -23.67 -2.30 1.30
N LYS A 70 -23.03 -2.85 2.34
CA LYS A 70 -23.68 -3.56 3.43
C LYS A 70 -24.44 -2.61 4.36
N SER A 71 -23.83 -1.49 4.73
CA SER A 71 -24.44 -0.46 5.58
C SER A 71 -24.02 0.95 5.15
N PRO A 72 -24.95 1.76 4.61
CA PRO A 72 -24.65 3.11 4.13
C PRO A 72 -24.09 4.08 5.18
N HIS A 73 -24.28 3.79 6.48
CA HIS A 73 -23.76 4.62 7.58
C HIS A 73 -22.22 4.72 7.55
N TYR A 74 -21.52 3.65 7.14
CA TYR A 74 -20.06 3.65 7.01
C TYR A 74 -19.52 4.68 6.03
N ARG A 75 -20.35 5.17 5.11
CA ARG A 75 -19.92 6.15 4.10
C ARG A 75 -19.37 7.42 4.74
N GLN A 76 -19.99 7.92 5.80
CA GLN A 76 -19.48 9.13 6.44
C GLN A 76 -18.21 8.83 7.24
N LEU A 77 -18.20 7.74 7.99
CA LEU A 77 -17.06 7.32 8.80
C LEU A 77 -15.78 7.15 7.98
N PHE A 78 -15.84 6.43 6.85
CA PHE A 78 -14.67 6.26 5.99
C PHE A 78 -14.25 7.55 5.27
N ARG A 79 -15.19 8.44 4.96
CA ARG A 79 -14.86 9.76 4.42
C ARG A 79 -14.09 10.59 5.44
N ASP A 80 -14.59 10.67 6.67
CA ASP A 80 -13.95 11.44 7.74
C ASP A 80 -12.54 10.93 8.06
N LEU A 81 -12.35 9.60 8.08
CA LEU A 81 -11.04 8.98 8.23
C LEU A 81 -10.12 9.35 7.06
N ASN A 82 -10.59 9.18 5.82
CA ASN A 82 -9.78 9.45 4.64
C ASN A 82 -9.39 10.94 4.54
N ASP A 83 -10.33 11.84 4.80
CA ASP A 83 -10.10 13.30 4.76
C ASP A 83 -9.06 13.74 5.80
N LYS A 84 -8.99 13.05 6.95
CA LYS A 84 -7.98 13.29 7.99
C LYS A 84 -6.61 12.72 7.62
N PHE A 85 -6.55 11.47 7.19
CA PHE A 85 -5.28 10.73 7.14
C PHE A 85 -4.61 10.68 5.76
N ALA A 86 -5.38 10.67 4.66
CA ALA A 86 -4.80 10.63 3.32
C ALA A 86 -3.88 11.84 3.01
N PRO A 87 -4.19 13.08 3.44
CA PRO A 87 -3.26 14.20 3.27
C PRO A 87 -1.96 14.04 4.06
N ILE A 88 -1.99 13.34 5.19
CA ILE A 88 -0.82 13.06 6.03
C ILE A 88 0.07 12.02 5.37
N GLU A 89 -0.53 10.96 4.81
CA GLU A 89 0.17 9.93 4.04
C GLU A 89 0.96 10.53 2.86
N ALA A 90 0.31 11.41 2.10
CA ALA A 90 0.86 12.05 0.91
C ALA A 90 1.88 13.18 1.23
N ASN A 91 2.07 13.55 2.49
CA ASN A 91 2.95 14.65 2.86
C ASN A 91 4.40 14.19 3.05
N PHE A 92 5.21 14.39 2.02
CA PHE A 92 6.65 14.07 2.02
C PHE A 92 7.51 15.04 2.86
N SER A 93 6.96 16.13 3.38
CA SER A 93 7.65 17.07 4.27
C SER A 93 7.50 16.72 5.76
N LEU A 94 6.57 15.83 6.11
CA LEU A 94 6.45 15.33 7.48
C LEU A 94 7.58 14.37 7.83
N GLY A 95 7.98 14.35 9.10
CA GLY A 95 8.95 13.38 9.59
C GLY A 95 8.38 11.96 9.56
N ASP A 96 9.22 10.96 9.28
CA ASP A 96 8.80 9.56 9.18
C ASP A 96 8.04 9.09 10.43
N LYS A 97 8.48 9.49 11.63
CA LYS A 97 7.83 9.11 12.90
C LYS A 97 6.39 9.61 12.99
N GLU A 98 6.16 10.86 12.60
CA GLU A 98 4.84 11.50 12.70
C GLU A 98 3.88 10.86 11.69
N ARG A 99 4.35 10.65 10.46
CA ARG A 99 3.58 9.96 9.43
C ARG A 99 3.27 8.52 9.83
N SER A 100 4.25 7.77 10.34
CA SER A 100 4.04 6.40 10.81
C SER A 100 3.02 6.31 11.94
N ALA A 101 3.07 7.22 12.92
CA ALA A 101 2.08 7.26 13.99
C ALA A 101 0.67 7.54 13.46
N ALA A 102 0.52 8.45 12.50
CA ALA A 102 -0.76 8.74 11.88
C ALA A 102 -1.31 7.55 11.07
N MET A 103 -0.47 6.83 10.32
CA MET A 103 -0.90 5.62 9.61
C MET A 103 -1.36 4.54 10.59
N GLN A 104 -0.64 4.33 11.69
CA GLN A 104 -1.06 3.39 12.74
C GLN A 104 -2.43 3.76 13.32
N ASP A 105 -2.65 5.03 13.68
CA ASP A 105 -3.95 5.51 14.18
C ASP A 105 -5.07 5.29 13.15
N TRP A 106 -4.78 5.51 11.86
CA TRP A 106 -5.76 5.25 10.79
C TRP A 106 -6.16 3.77 10.73
N PHE A 107 -5.19 2.85 10.65
CA PHE A 107 -5.47 1.42 10.54
C PHE A 107 -6.14 0.85 11.79
N VAL A 108 -5.78 1.33 12.98
CA VAL A 108 -6.47 0.94 14.23
C VAL A 108 -7.94 1.36 14.21
N ARG A 109 -8.25 2.57 13.74
CA ARG A 109 -9.65 3.05 13.64
C ARG A 109 -10.46 2.24 12.62
N ILE A 110 -9.85 1.80 11.53
CA ILE A 110 -10.50 0.92 10.55
C ILE A 110 -10.84 -0.43 11.18
N ASP A 111 -9.90 -1.04 11.91
CA ASP A 111 -10.12 -2.31 12.61
C ASP A 111 -11.24 -2.21 13.65
N PHE A 112 -11.30 -1.10 14.41
CA PHE A 112 -12.44 -0.85 15.30
C PHE A 112 -13.79 -0.84 14.56
N LEU A 113 -13.88 -0.17 13.41
CA LEU A 113 -15.13 -0.14 12.62
C LEU A 113 -15.56 -1.54 12.14
N GLU A 114 -14.60 -2.43 11.87
CA GLU A 114 -14.86 -3.83 11.50
C GLU A 114 -15.40 -4.66 12.67
N GLN A 115 -14.82 -4.49 13.86
CA GLN A 115 -15.23 -5.20 15.07
C GLN A 115 -16.65 -4.83 15.52
N TYR A 116 -17.05 -3.57 15.37
CA TYR A 116 -18.43 -3.12 15.64
C TYR A 116 -19.47 -3.80 14.72
N ASP A 117 -19.11 -4.19 13.48
CA ASP A 117 -20.04 -4.80 12.51
C ASP A 117 -20.14 -6.33 12.65
N THR A 118 -19.09 -6.98 13.15
CA THR A 118 -19.00 -8.44 13.27
C THR A 118 -19.42 -8.96 14.63
N GLY A 119 -19.51 -8.10 15.64
CA GLY A 119 -19.75 -8.50 17.03
C GLY A 119 -18.57 -9.24 17.68
N ILE A 120 -17.42 -9.29 16.99
CA ILE A 120 -16.19 -9.90 17.48
C ILE A 120 -15.38 -8.78 18.15
N GLN A 121 -15.36 -8.74 19.48
CA GLN A 121 -14.43 -7.90 20.22
C GLN A 121 -13.05 -8.56 20.22
N LEU A 122 -12.13 -8.06 19.38
CA LEU A 122 -10.72 -8.35 19.58
C LEU A 122 -10.23 -7.41 20.69
N HIS A 123 -9.77 -7.98 21.80
CA HIS A 123 -9.22 -7.21 22.92
C HIS A 123 -8.02 -6.38 22.45
N HIS A 124 -8.22 -5.09 22.20
CA HIS A 124 -7.13 -4.12 22.07
C HIS A 124 -6.90 -3.43 23.41
N PRO A 125 -5.80 -3.73 24.11
CA PRO A 125 -5.49 -3.04 25.37
C PRO A 125 -5.02 -1.61 25.05
N GLY A 126 -5.85 -0.60 25.38
CA GLY A 126 -5.30 0.70 25.80
C GLY A 126 -5.67 1.99 25.06
N HIS A 127 -6.71 2.05 24.22
CA HIS A 127 -7.14 3.35 23.65
C HIS A 127 -8.59 3.71 24.03
N PRO A 128 -8.80 4.67 24.97
CA PRO A 128 -10.08 5.35 25.11
C PRO A 128 -10.21 6.44 24.04
N PHE A 129 -11.45 6.62 23.59
CA PHE A 129 -11.92 7.55 22.55
C PHE A 129 -11.31 8.94 22.58
#